data_AF-A0A952V3E2-F1
#
_entry.id   AF-A0A952V3E2-F1
#
_cell.length_a   1.000
_cell.length_b   1.000
_cell.length_c   1.000
_cell.angle_alpha   90.00
_cell.angle_beta   90.00
_cell.angle_gamma   90.00
#
_symmetry.space_group_name_H-M   'P 1'
#
loop_
_entity.id
_entity.type
_entity.pdbx_description
1 polymer ?
#
loop_
_entity_poly.entity_id
_entity_poly.type
_entity_poly.pdbx_seq_one_letter_code
_entity_poly.pdbx_strand_id
1 'polypeptide(L)'
;MRIIGASALRDGGFDVELAHHGHGKRPEHAERAAPPAEPSPFARVLAGLGRECDRGEKLVEKAVGSGKELGNVELLALQAGVYRYSEAVDLSAKLVDRATNGVKTVLQGQ
;
A
#
# COMPACT_ATOMS: atom_id res chain seq x y z
N MET A 1 -51.96 31.62 12.04
CA MET A 1 -53.23 31.51 12.78
C MET A 1 -54.20 30.68 11.93
N ARG A 2 -54.89 29.72 12.55
CA ARG A 2 -55.71 28.60 11.99
C ARG A 2 -56.71 29.00 10.90
N ILE A 3 -57.02 28.07 9.98
CA ILE A 3 -58.38 27.64 9.52
C ILE A 3 -58.27 26.20 8.92
N ILE A 4 -58.82 25.13 9.54
CA ILE A 4 -60.02 24.30 9.15
C ILE A 4 -59.86 23.68 7.74
N GLY A 5 -59.93 22.36 7.47
CA GLY A 5 -60.72 21.27 8.04
C GLY A 5 -61.48 20.62 6.87
N ALA A 6 -61.22 19.34 6.56
CA ALA A 6 -62.00 18.57 5.58
C ALA A 6 -62.23 17.15 6.12
N SER A 7 -63.49 16.91 6.51
CA SER A 7 -64.14 15.60 6.68
C SER A 7 -63.93 14.72 5.44
N ALA A 8 -63.55 13.45 5.58
CA ALA A 8 -64.36 12.30 6.03
C ALA A 8 -65.45 11.88 5.01
N LEU A 9 -65.17 10.79 4.28
CA LEU A 9 -66.07 9.78 3.67
C LEU A 9 -65.19 8.94 2.72
N ARG A 10 -65.19 7.61 2.67
CA ARG A 10 -66.10 6.60 3.20
C ARG A 10 -65.44 5.21 3.04
N ASP A 11 -65.60 4.38 4.06
CA ASP A 11 -65.79 2.91 4.13
C ASP A 11 -65.03 1.90 3.25
N GLY A 12 -64.54 0.85 3.95
CA GLY A 12 -64.18 -0.47 3.42
C GLY A 12 -62.70 -0.78 3.66
N GLY A 13 -62.24 -1.18 4.84
CA GLY A 13 -62.70 -2.36 5.57
C GLY A 13 -61.97 -3.58 5.04
N PHE A 14 -60.77 -3.87 5.57
CA PHE A 14 -60.17 -5.21 5.73
C PHE A 14 -58.97 -5.09 6.67
N ASP A 15 -59.23 -5.29 7.96
CA ASP A 15 -58.22 -5.69 8.92
C ASP A 15 -57.80 -7.13 8.63
N VAL A 16 -56.55 -7.32 8.23
CA VAL A 16 -55.79 -8.51 8.59
C VAL A 16 -54.46 -8.04 9.15
N GLU A 17 -54.50 -7.77 10.44
CA GLU A 17 -53.41 -8.02 11.37
C GLU A 17 -52.82 -9.41 11.08
N LEU A 18 -51.52 -9.52 10.82
CA LEU A 18 -50.73 -10.64 11.31
C LEU A 18 -49.22 -10.38 11.19
N ALA A 19 -48.56 -10.61 12.32
CA ALA A 19 -47.14 -10.90 12.47
C ALA A 19 -46.15 -9.72 12.37
N HIS A 20 -46.05 -9.03 13.51
CA HIS A 20 -44.75 -8.76 14.11
C HIS A 20 -43.79 -9.97 13.93
N HIS A 21 -42.76 -9.79 13.11
CA HIS A 21 -41.49 -10.50 13.28
C HIS A 21 -40.35 -9.48 13.24
N GLY A 22 -40.07 -8.93 14.42
CA GLY A 22 -38.80 -8.29 14.68
C GLY A 22 -37.70 -9.32 14.58
N HIS A 23 -36.86 -9.20 13.54
CA HIS A 23 -35.53 -9.77 13.57
C HIS A 23 -34.53 -8.64 13.74
N GLY A 24 -33.95 -8.64 14.94
CA GLY A 24 -32.99 -7.68 15.41
C GLY A 24 -31.85 -7.51 14.42
N LYS A 25 -31.55 -6.24 14.12
CA LYS A 25 -30.24 -5.85 13.60
C LYS A 25 -29.21 -6.28 14.65
N ARG A 26 -28.50 -7.38 14.42
CA ARG A 26 -27.32 -7.74 15.20
C ARG A 26 -26.27 -6.64 15.00
N PRO A 27 -25.72 -6.08 16.08
CA PRO A 27 -24.70 -5.08 15.99
C PRO A 27 -23.36 -5.75 15.60
N GLU A 28 -22.71 -5.18 14.58
CA GLU A 28 -21.26 -4.98 14.48
C GLU A 28 -20.36 -6.22 14.69
N HIS A 29 -20.07 -6.90 13.58
CA HIS A 29 -18.67 -7.21 13.29
C HIS A 29 -18.16 -6.12 12.35
N ALA A 30 -17.77 -4.99 12.94
CA ALA A 30 -16.72 -4.21 12.31
C ALA A 30 -15.55 -5.17 12.15
N GLU A 31 -15.25 -5.53 10.91
CA GLU A 31 -14.03 -6.22 10.53
C GLU A 31 -12.89 -5.42 11.15
N ARG A 32 -12.36 -5.94 12.25
CA ARG A 32 -11.27 -5.32 12.97
C ARG A 32 -10.09 -5.43 12.03
N ALA A 33 -9.85 -4.36 11.26
CA ALA A 33 -8.72 -4.27 10.36
C ALA A 33 -7.50 -4.73 11.14
N ALA A 34 -6.92 -5.85 10.68
CA ALA A 34 -5.71 -6.38 11.28
C ALA A 34 -4.69 -5.23 11.33
N PRO A 35 -3.94 -5.06 12.44
CA PRO A 35 -2.88 -4.08 12.48
C PRO A 35 -1.97 -4.31 11.25
N PRO A 36 -1.49 -3.24 10.60
CA PRO A 36 -0.66 -3.39 9.40
C PRO A 36 0.47 -4.36 9.72
N ALA A 37 0.52 -5.48 9.00
CA ALA A 37 1.51 -6.51 9.23
C ALA A 37 2.89 -5.86 9.18
N GLU A 38 3.70 -6.06 10.22
CA GLU A 38 5.05 -5.53 10.22
C GLU A 38 5.78 -6.02 8.97
N PRO A 39 6.49 -5.14 8.25
CA PRO A 39 7.18 -5.53 7.03
C PRO A 39 8.15 -6.66 7.36
N SER A 40 8.11 -7.73 6.58
CA SER A 40 8.99 -8.87 6.78
C SER A 40 10.47 -8.44 6.73
N PRO A 41 11.39 -9.18 7.36
CA PRO A 41 12.82 -8.87 7.27
C PRO A 41 13.30 -8.73 5.81
N PHE A 42 12.80 -9.58 4.92
CA PHE A 42 13.04 -9.49 3.48
C PHE A 42 12.54 -8.17 2.89
N ALA A 43 11.29 -7.78 3.19
CA ALA A 43 10.73 -6.52 2.72
C ALA A 43 11.51 -5.30 3.22
N ARG A 44 12.03 -5.35 4.46
CA ARG A 44 12.88 -4.28 5.03
C ARG A 44 14.21 -4.15 4.27
N VAL A 45 14.86 -5.27 3.98
CA VAL A 45 16.13 -5.31 3.21
C VAL A 45 15.91 -4.81 1.78
N LEU A 46 14.88 -5.34 1.11
CA LEU A 46 14.55 -4.93 -0.25
C LEU A 46 14.21 -3.42 -0.33
N ALA A 47 13.42 -2.92 0.62
CA ALA A 47 13.12 -1.49 0.70
C ALA A 47 14.38 -0.65 1.01
N GLY A 48 15.32 -1.19 1.79
CA GLY A 48 16.62 -0.57 2.05
C GLY A 48 17.45 -0.41 0.79
N LEU A 49 17.59 -1.50 0.03
CA LEU A 49 18.32 -1.51 -1.24
C LEU A 49 17.69 -0.56 -2.27
N GLY A 50 16.35 -0.57 -2.39
CA GLY A 50 15.63 0.34 -3.29
C GLY A 50 15.92 1.82 -2.97
N ARG A 51 15.94 2.20 -1.69
CA ARG A 51 16.28 3.58 -1.29
C ARG A 51 17.71 3.98 -1.63
N GLU A 52 18.67 3.06 -1.53
CA GLU A 52 20.06 3.35 -1.91
C GLU A 52 20.21 3.46 -3.44
N CYS A 53 19.46 2.66 -4.21
CA CYS A 53 19.37 2.81 -5.67
C CYS A 53 18.81 4.20 -6.06
N ASP A 54 17.65 4.59 -5.51
CA ASP A 54 17.00 5.88 -5.78
C ASP A 54 17.92 7.07 -5.43
N ARG A 55 18.67 6.95 -4.33
CA ARG A 55 19.63 7.97 -3.92
C ARG A 55 20.77 8.08 -4.92
N GLY A 56 21.30 6.96 -5.41
CA GLY A 56 22.34 6.92 -6.43
C GLY A 56 21.88 7.57 -7.73
N GLU A 57 20.68 7.21 -8.20
CA GLU A 57 20.10 7.75 -9.43
C GLU A 57 19.94 9.28 -9.37
N LYS A 58 19.38 9.81 -8.28
CA LYS A 58 19.26 11.27 -8.07
C LYS A 58 20.60 11.99 -8.04
N LEU A 59 21.64 11.36 -7.51
CA LEU A 59 22.98 11.94 -7.46
C LEU A 59 23.56 12.06 -8.86
N VAL A 60 23.45 11.00 -9.67
CA VAL A 60 23.89 10.99 -11.06
C VAL A 60 23.06 11.98 -11.89
N GLU A 61 21.73 11.98 -11.74
CA GLU A 61 20.83 12.89 -12.42
C GLU A 61 21.19 14.36 -12.14
N LYS A 62 21.45 14.70 -10.87
CA LYS A 62 21.89 16.05 -10.49
C LYS A 62 23.24 16.42 -11.10
N ALA A 63 24.19 15.49 -11.14
CA ALA A 63 25.50 15.72 -11.72
C ALA A 63 25.40 15.99 -13.23
N VAL A 64 24.68 15.14 -13.97
CA VAL A 64 24.50 15.23 -15.42
C VAL A 64 23.62 16.42 -15.83
N GLY A 65 22.53 16.66 -15.09
CA GLY A 65 21.54 17.69 -15.41
C GLY A 65 21.97 19.12 -15.05
N SER A 66 23.01 19.30 -14.24
CA SER A 66 23.43 20.64 -13.81
C SER A 66 24.14 21.47 -14.90
N GLY A 67 24.69 20.82 -15.93
CA GLY A 67 25.46 21.47 -17.00
C GLY A 67 26.71 22.25 -16.53
N LYS A 68 27.02 22.20 -15.23
CA LYS A 68 28.17 22.85 -14.60
C LYS A 68 29.35 21.88 -14.60
N GLU A 69 30.56 22.42 -14.77
CA GLU A 69 31.76 21.65 -14.45
C GLU A 69 31.72 21.27 -12.97
N LEU A 70 31.86 19.97 -12.72
CA LEU A 70 31.96 19.42 -11.37
C LEU A 70 33.38 19.67 -10.85
N GLY A 71 33.50 20.27 -9.68
CA GLY A 71 34.76 20.37 -8.97
C GLY A 71 35.22 19.02 -8.42
N ASN A 72 36.48 18.94 -8.00
CA ASN A 72 37.08 17.68 -7.51
C ASN A 72 36.29 17.00 -6.38
N VAL A 73 35.70 17.77 -5.46
CA VAL A 73 34.89 17.22 -4.36
C VAL A 73 33.59 16.59 -4.89
N GLU A 74 32.97 17.21 -5.89
CA GLU A 74 31.73 16.72 -6.50
C GLU A 74 31.98 15.49 -7.36
N LEU A 75 33.13 15.44 -8.06
CA LEU A 75 33.58 14.25 -8.78
C LEU A 75 33.85 13.07 -7.84
N LEU A 76 34.49 13.29 -6.70
CA LEU A 76 34.71 12.25 -5.69
C LEU A 76 33.40 11.77 -5.06
N ALA A 77 32.48 12.69 -4.77
CA ALA A 77 31.15 12.34 -4.27
C ALA A 77 30.34 11.56 -5.31
N LEU A 78 30.44 11.93 -6.59
CA LEU A 78 29.83 11.20 -7.70
C LEU A 78 30.41 9.80 -7.82
N GLN A 79 31.74 9.66 -7.78
CA GLN A 79 32.40 8.36 -7.83
C GLN A 79 31.95 7.45 -6.67
N ALA A 80 31.94 7.97 -5.44
CA ALA A 80 31.45 7.22 -4.28
C ALA A 80 29.97 6.86 -4.39
N GLY A 81 29.15 7.76 -4.94
CA GLY A 81 27.73 7.53 -5.23
C GLY A 81 27.52 6.41 -6.25
N VAL A 82 28.28 6.43 -7.35
CA VAL A 82 28.22 5.41 -8.41
C VAL A 82 28.65 4.03 -7.88
N TYR A 83 29.67 3.95 -7.03
CA TYR A 83 30.06 2.68 -6.40
C TYR A 83 28.95 2.12 -5.51
N ARG A 84 28.40 2.94 -4.61
CA ARG A 84 27.31 2.51 -3.72
C ARG A 84 26.05 2.11 -4.48
N TYR A 85 25.72 2.86 -5.53
CA TYR A 85 24.63 2.51 -6.43
C TYR A 85 24.85 1.15 -7.09
N SER A 86 26.04 0.92 -7.66
CA SER A 86 26.38 -0.33 -8.33
C SER A 86 26.31 -1.53 -7.39
N GLU A 87 26.79 -1.35 -6.14
CA GLU A 87 26.70 -2.38 -5.10
C GLU A 87 25.24 -2.66 -4.70
N ALA A 88 24.41 -1.63 -4.54
CA ALA A 88 22.99 -1.80 -4.23
C ALA A 88 22.24 -2.56 -5.33
N VAL A 89 22.55 -2.29 -6.60
CA VAL A 89 22.00 -3.02 -7.75
C VAL A 89 22.42 -4.49 -7.73
N ASP A 90 23.71 -4.79 -7.54
CA ASP A 90 24.23 -6.16 -7.47
C ASP A 90 23.60 -6.96 -6.32
N LEU A 91 23.50 -6.37 -5.12
CA LEU A 91 22.84 -6.99 -3.98
C LEU A 91 21.34 -7.24 -4.24
N SER A 92 20.67 -6.30 -4.91
CA SER A 92 19.26 -6.45 -5.29
C SER A 92 19.06 -7.63 -6.24
N ALA A 93 19.91 -7.76 -7.27
CA ALA A 93 19.87 -8.87 -8.20
C ALA A 93 20.06 -10.22 -7.49
N LYS A 94 21.09 -10.33 -6.64
CA LYS A 94 21.35 -11.54 -5.84
C LYS A 94 20.20 -11.89 -4.91
N LEU A 95 19.54 -10.89 -4.32
CA LEU A 95 18.39 -11.10 -3.45
C LEU A 95 17.20 -11.68 -4.22
N VAL A 96 16.92 -11.15 -5.43
CA VAL A 96 15.87 -11.65 -6.33
C VAL A 96 16.16 -13.09 -6.77
N ASP A 97 17.41 -13.39 -7.15
CA ASP A 97 17.80 -14.75 -7.56
C ASP A 97 17.60 -15.74 -6.42
N ARG A 98 18.02 -15.39 -5.21
CA ARG A 98 17.87 -16.27 -4.04
C ARG A 98 16.42 -16.46 -3.64
N ALA A 99 15.60 -15.41 -3.71
CA ALA A 99 14.16 -15.51 -3.46
C ALA A 99 13.48 -16.42 -4.50
N THR A 100 13.79 -16.24 -5.78
CA THR A 100 13.24 -17.05 -6.87
C THR A 100 13.62 -18.53 -6.72
N ASN A 101 14.87 -18.81 -6.38
CA ASN A 101 15.32 -20.17 -6.10
C ASN A 101 14.59 -20.77 -4.89
N GLY A 102 14.38 -20.00 -3.82
CA GLY A 102 13.61 -20.44 -2.66
C GLY A 102 12.17 -20.82 -3.03
N VAL A 103 11.49 -20.00 -3.83
CA VAL A 103 10.13 -20.31 -4.34
C VAL A 103 10.15 -21.60 -5.15
N LYS A 104 11.12 -21.75 -6.05
CA LYS A 104 11.28 -22.96 -6.86
C LYS A 104 11.46 -24.22 -5.99
N THR A 105 12.32 -24.16 -4.96
CA THR A 105 12.52 -25.27 -4.02
C THR A 105 11.22 -25.70 -3.35
N VAL A 106 10.46 -24.74 -2.82
CA VAL A 106 9.17 -25.02 -2.16
C VAL A 106 8.16 -25.64 -3.14
N LEU A 107 8.08 -25.11 -4.37
CA LEU A 107 7.17 -25.65 -5.39
C LEU A 107 7.59 -27.03 -5.90
N GLN A 108 8.88 -27.31 -5.93
CA GLN A 108 9.43 -28.61 -6.35
C GLN A 108 9.40 -29.65 -5.22
N GLY A 109 8.93 -29.27 -4.02
CA GLY A 109 8.68 -30.20 -2.91
C GLY A 109 9.96 -30.78 -2.29
N GLN A 110 11.09 -30.08 -2.40
CA GLN A 110 12.29 -30.39 -1.61
C GLN A 110 12.31 -29.58 -0.31
#